data_AF-A0A0C9YQR9-F1
#
_entry.id   AF-A0A0C9YQR9-F1
#
_cell.length_a   1.000
_cell.length_b   1.000
_cell.length_c   1.000
_cell.angle_alpha   90.00
_cell.angle_beta   90.00
_cell.angle_gamma   90.00
#
_symmetry.space_group_name_H-M   'P 1'
#
loop_
_entity.id
_entity.type
_entity.pdbx_description
1 polymer ?
#
loop_
_entity_poly.entity_id
_entity_poly.type
_entity_poly.pdbx_seq_one_letter_code
_entity_poly.pdbx_strand_id
1 'polypeptide(L)' 'LNCLVLGDTPGRIFTVEIVSSKTVSTLREAIKDKKQHAFHIVDADQLSLYRISLSNDGELEDKANNLMPWVKDCLLP' A
#
# COMPACT_ATOMS: atom_id res chain seq x y z
N LEU A 1 5.72 5.09 -6.13
CA LEU A 1 4.91 3.87 -5.85
C LEU A 1 3.53 4.31 -5.39
N ASN A 2 2.47 3.65 -5.86
CA ASN A 2 1.11 3.88 -5.36
C ASN A 2 0.80 2.86 -4.26
N CYS A 3 0.30 3.34 -3.13
CA CYS A 3 0.05 2.55 -1.93
C CYS A 3 -1.40 2.73 -1.49
N LEU A 4 -2.00 1.65 -0.98
CA LEU A 4 -3.33 1.62 -0.40
C LEU A 4 -3.26 0.93 0.95
N VAL A 5 -3.92 1.50 1.96
CA VAL A 5 -4.05 0.85 3.27
C VAL A 5 -5.13 -0.21 3.18
N LEU A 6 -4.87 -1.41 3.70
CA LEU A 6 -5.85 -2.48 3.71
C LEU A 6 -7.13 -2.04 4.44
N GLY A 7 -8.28 -2.30 3.83
CA GLY A 7 -9.58 -1.89 4.36
C GLY A 7 -10.01 -0.48 3.96
N ASP A 8 -9.13 0.27 3.29
CA ASP A 8 -9.43 1.60 2.76
C ASP A 8 -9.97 1.53 1.33
N THR A 9 -10.54 2.63 0.82
CA THR A 9 -11.09 2.67 -0.55
C THR A 9 -10.04 3.12 -1.58
N PRO A 10 -10.16 2.75 -2.88
CA PRO A 10 -9.20 3.17 -3.90
C PRO A 10 -9.04 4.69 -4.03
N GLY A 11 -10.07 5.48 -3.71
CA GLY A 11 -9.96 6.95 -3.67
C GLY A 11 -9.01 7.50 -2.60
N ARG A 12 -8.48 6.64 -1.70
CA ARG A 12 -7.48 7.00 -0.69
C ARG A 12 -6.08 6.44 -1.00
N ILE A 13 -5.89 5.92 -2.22
CA ILE A 13 -4.55 5.62 -2.76
C ILE A 13 -3.67 6.85 -2.61
N PHE A 14 -2.44 6.64 -2.16
CA PHE A 14 -1.45 7.70 -1.99
C PHE A 14 -0.13 7.29 -2.61
N THR A 15 0.60 8.29 -3.11
CA THR A 15 1.90 8.05 -3.75
C THR A 15 3.04 8.26 -2.74
N VAL A 16 3.94 7.30 -2.72
CA VAL A 16 5.23 7.37 -2.01
C VAL A 16 6.35 7.47 -3.03
N GLU A 17 7.17 8.50 -2.89
CA GLU A 17 8.37 8.69 -3.69
C GLU A 17 9.54 8.01 -2.99
N ILE A 18 10.20 7.11 -3.70
CA ILE A 18 11.38 6.40 -3.22
C ILE A 18 12.27 6.06 -4.40
N VAL A 19 13.59 6.17 -4.20
CA VAL A 19 14.56 5.77 -5.22
C VAL A 19 14.55 4.24 -5.34
N SER A 20 14.57 3.72 -6.56
CA SER A 20 14.48 2.28 -6.85
C SER A 20 15.58 1.42 -6.23
N SER A 21 16.74 2.02 -5.89
CA SER A 21 17.86 1.36 -5.22
C SER A 21 17.69 1.23 -3.69
N LYS A 22 16.64 1.82 -3.11
CA LYS A 22 16.40 1.76 -1.68
C LYS A 22 15.75 0.45 -1.26
N THR A 23 15.97 0.10 0.00
CA THR A 23 15.48 -1.12 0.62
C THR A 23 14.00 -1.04 1.01
N VAL A 24 13.39 -2.20 1.25
CA VAL A 24 12.01 -2.31 1.73
C VAL A 24 11.82 -1.67 3.10
N SER A 25 12.83 -1.68 3.98
CA SER A 25 12.77 -0.97 5.27
C SER A 25 12.59 0.54 5.07
N THR A 26 13.38 1.14 4.17
CA THR A 26 13.21 2.56 3.78
C THR A 26 11.82 2.83 3.21
N LEU A 27 11.25 1.90 2.45
CA LEU A 27 9.88 2.03 1.95
C LEU A 27 8.86 2.04 3.10
N ARG A 28 9.03 1.17 4.10
CA ARG A 28 8.15 1.14 5.28
C ARG A 28 8.20 2.46 6.05
N GLU A 29 9.40 3.03 6.26
CA GLU A 29 9.58 4.33 6.88
C GLU A 29 8.87 5.44 6.08
N ALA A 30 9.10 5.49 4.76
CA ALA A 30 8.46 6.47 3.89
C ALA A 30 6.93 6.38 3.88
N ILE A 31 6.37 5.16 3.96
CA ILE A 31 4.92 4.95 4.10
C ILE A 31 4.42 5.46 5.45
N LYS A 32 5.11 5.13 6.54
CA LYS A 32 4.77 5.59 7.89
C LYS A 32 4.80 7.11 7.97
N ASP A 33 5.84 7.76 7.44
CA ASP A 33 5.96 9.21 7.40
C ASP A 33 4.87 9.88 6.56
N LYS A 34 4.44 9.27 5.45
CA LYS A 34 3.36 9.80 4.61
C LYS A 34 1.99 9.71 5.29
N LYS A 35 1.78 8.69 6.12
CA LYS A 35 0.51 8.38 6.80
C LYS A 35 0.70 8.31 8.31
N GLN A 36 1.43 9.28 8.88
CA GLN A 36 1.80 9.30 10.30
C GLN A 36 0.59 9.11 11.22
N HIS A 37 -0.55 9.71 10.91
CA HIS A 37 -1.75 9.60 11.76
C HIS A 37 -2.30 8.17 11.76
N ALA A 38 -2.28 7.47 10.62
CA ALA A 38 -2.76 6.10 10.52
C ALA A 38 -1.82 5.10 11.20
N PHE A 39 -0.51 5.39 11.21
CA PHE A 39 0.53 4.46 11.68
C PHE A 39 1.32 4.98 12.90
N HIS A 40 0.78 5.94 13.66
CA HIS A 40 1.51 6.61 14.75
C HIS A 40 1.93 5.65 15.88
N ILE A 41 1.13 4.62 16.14
CA ILE A 41 1.40 3.59 17.16
C ILE A 41 2.12 2.35 16.63
N VAL A 42 2.35 2.25 15.32
CA VAL A 42 2.94 1.06 14.69
C VAL A 42 4.36 1.40 14.26
N ASP A 43 5.34 0.60 14.67
CA ASP A 43 6.71 0.75 14.18
C ASP A 43 6.81 0.43 12.69
N ALA A 44 7.70 1.13 11.99
CA ALA A 44 7.79 0.99 10.53
C ALA A 44 8.11 -0.47 10.13
N ASP A 45 8.96 -1.17 10.89
CA ASP A 45 9.29 -2.58 10.62
C ASP A 45 8.09 -3.52 10.82
N GLN A 46 7.07 -3.13 11.58
CA GLN A 46 5.85 -3.91 11.80
C GLN A 46 4.82 -3.78 10.66
N LEU A 47 5.04 -2.87 9.69
CA LEU A 47 4.14 -2.71 8.55
C LEU A 47 4.28 -3.86 7.55
N SER A 48 3.25 -4.70 7.45
CA SER A 48 3.14 -5.70 6.37
C SER A 48 2.87 -5.02 5.02
N LEU A 49 3.78 -5.22 4.06
CA LEU A 49 3.65 -4.69 2.70
C LEU A 49 3.35 -5.82 1.72
N TYR A 50 2.31 -5.61 0.90
CA TYR A 50 1.92 -6.54 -0.16
C TYR A 50 2.16 -5.88 -1.51
N ARG A 51 2.92 -6.57 -2.36
CA ARG A 51 3.14 -6.12 -3.74
C ARG A 51 1.98 -6.60 -4.60
N ILE A 52 1.25 -5.67 -5.20
CA ILE A 52 0.25 -5.95 -6.21
C ILE A 52 0.80 -5.49 -7.56
N SER A 53 0.87 -6.41 -8.52
CA SER A 53 1.27 -6.10 -9.90
C SER A 53 0.00 -5.84 -10.72
N LEU A 54 -0.33 -4.56 -10.92
CA LEU A 54 -1.43 -4.14 -11.78
C LEU A 54 -0.89 -3.66 -13.13
N SER A 55 -1.47 -4.13 -14.22
CA SER A 55 -1.15 -3.61 -15.56
C SER A 55 -1.62 -2.15 -15.67
N ASN A 56 -0.73 -1.28 -16.16
CA ASN A 56 -0.88 0.18 -16.15
C ASN A 56 -1.82 0.73 -17.25
N ASP A 57 -2.87 -0.01 -17.61
CA ASP A 57 -3.76 0.33 -18.73
C ASP A 57 -4.75 1.48 -18.42
N GLY A 58 -4.44 2.38 -17.49
CA GLY A 58 -5.28 3.53 -17.11
C GLY A 58 -6.44 3.21 -16.14
N GLU A 59 -6.72 1.94 -15.88
CA GLU A 59 -7.85 1.48 -15.04
C GLU A 59 -7.45 1.12 -13.59
N LEU A 60 -6.55 1.89 -12.98
CA LEU A 60 -6.01 1.56 -11.65
C LEU A 60 -7.10 1.47 -10.57
N GLU A 61 -8.07 2.39 -10.58
CA GLU A 61 -9.16 2.40 -9.59
C GLU A 61 -10.14 1.25 -9.77
N ASP A 62 -10.52 0.93 -11.01
CA ASP A 62 -11.39 -0.21 -11.32
C ASP A 62 -10.72 -1.53 -10.90
N LYS A 63 -9.46 -1.71 -11.30
CA LYS A 63 -8.67 -2.89 -10.91
C LYS A 63 -8.50 -2.99 -9.40
N ALA A 64 -8.28 -1.87 -8.71
CA ALA A 64 -8.19 -1.85 -7.24
C ALA A 64 -9.52 -2.24 -6.57
N ASN A 65 -10.65 -1.75 -7.08
CA ASN A 65 -11.98 -2.14 -6.61
C ASN A 65 -12.24 -3.64 -6.80
N ASN A 66 -11.84 -4.19 -7.95
CA ASN A 66 -11.99 -5.61 -8.25
C ASN A 66 -11.06 -6.52 -7.43
N LEU A 67 -9.89 -6.04 -7.01
CA LEU A 67 -8.95 -6.79 -6.18
C LEU A 67 -9.30 -6.77 -4.69
N MET A 68 -9.94 -5.72 -4.19
CA MET A 68 -10.17 -5.54 -2.76
C MET A 68 -10.96 -6.69 -2.09
N PRO A 69 -11.93 -7.35 -2.74
CA PRO A 69 -12.54 -8.57 -2.22
C PRO A 69 -11.54 -9.73 -2.07
N TRP A 70 -10.69 -9.96 -3.07
CA TRP A 70 -9.73 -11.07 -3.08
C TRP A 70 -8.56 -10.85 -2.10
N VAL A 71 -8.09 -9.60 -1.99
CA VAL A 71 -7.04 -9.22 -1.03
C VAL A 71 -7.50 -9.48 0.41
N LYS A 72 -8.79 -9.33 0.73
CA LYS A 72 -9.33 -9.65 2.06
C LYS A 72 -9.31 -11.15 2.35
N ASP A 73 -9.56 -11.99 1.34
CA ASP A 73 -9.60 -13.45 1.47
C ASP A 73 -8.20 -14.05 1.70
N CYS A 74 -7.18 -13.52 1.01
CA CYS A 74 -5.78 -13.94 1.20
C CYS A 74 -5.14 -13.50 2.53
N LEU A 75 -5.82 -12.67 3.33
CA LEU A 75 -5.29 -12.08 4.57
C LEU A 75 -6.02 -12.55 5.83
N LEU A 76 -7.03 -13.41 5.68
CA LEU A 76 -7.65 -14.16 6.77
C LEU A 76 -7.14 -15.61 6.72
N PRO A 77 -6.69 -16.19 7.86
CA PRO A 77 -6.31 -17.61 7.92
C PRO A 77 -7.51 -18.54 7.76
#